data_AF-A0A1C5IBX4-F1
#
_entry.id   AF-A0A1C5IBX4-F1
#
_cell.length_a   1.000
_cell.length_b   1.000
_cell.length_c   1.000
_cell.angle_alpha   90.00
_cell.angle_beta   90.00
_cell.angle_gamma   90.00
#
_symmetry.space_group_name_H-M   'P 1'
#
loop_
_entity.id
_entity.type
_entity.pdbx_description
1 polymer ?
#
loop_
_entity_poly.entity_id
_entity_poly.type
_entity_poly.pdbx_seq_one_letter_code
_entity_poly.pdbx_strand_id
1 'polypeptide(L)'
;MARPVTRSQLVAGLVELGVETGDTVLVHSSLSAFGFVAGGSITVCQALAAAVGPTGTIAMPGFTPQLVHPAAWRPERLDGADPLTISQEMPAFDVAATPVAATIGAVPECFRGLPGTVRSDHPHTSFLANGALAADVTGHHPVSYRLSGAGPLGRLWDAGAKILMLGTSWNSCTALHLAEYSTAYPGRSRGRWPVPLPGPAGVSWAAADELLVWEGDFDALGDAFERARPEAVTVATVGAATCRQVGIRELVRFAEGWLAEHRDLRGGLAPPGWVNICDAADALPVPALREHPATEGEP
;
A
#
# COMPACT_ATOMS: atom_id res chain seq x y z
N MET A 1 10.95 26.58 -18.35
CA MET A 1 11.26 25.43 -17.48
C MET A 1 10.70 25.70 -16.11
N ALA A 2 10.01 24.74 -15.48
CA ALA A 2 9.52 24.91 -14.12
C ALA A 2 10.69 25.06 -13.14
N ARG A 3 10.51 25.87 -12.09
CA ARG A 3 11.52 26.05 -11.04
C ARG A 3 11.75 24.71 -10.32
N PRO A 4 13.01 24.29 -10.10
CA PRO A 4 13.30 23.05 -9.35
C PRO A 4 12.67 23.06 -7.96
N VAL A 5 12.08 21.94 -7.56
CA VAL A 5 11.59 21.68 -6.20
C VAL A 5 12.76 21.25 -5.33
N THR A 6 12.93 21.91 -4.20
CA THR A 6 14.04 21.69 -3.25
C THR A 6 13.60 20.91 -2.03
N ARG A 7 14.57 20.36 -1.28
CA ARG A 7 14.31 19.69 0.01
C ARG A 7 13.52 20.57 0.98
N SER A 8 13.89 21.85 1.13
CA SER A 8 13.21 22.76 2.07
C SER A 8 11.75 23.03 1.69
N GLN A 9 11.44 23.07 0.40
CA GLN A 9 10.05 23.20 -0.07
C GLN A 9 9.25 21.93 0.19
N LEU A 10 9.85 20.75 0.02
CA LEU A 10 9.20 19.49 0.38
C LEU A 10 8.94 19.41 1.88
N VAL A 11 9.90 19.79 2.72
CA VAL A 11 9.70 19.82 4.19
C VAL A 11 8.60 20.80 4.57
N ALA A 12 8.62 22.02 4.05
CA ALA A 12 7.58 23.01 4.32
C ALA A 12 6.19 22.52 3.90
N GLY A 13 6.08 21.88 2.73
CA GLY A 13 4.83 21.30 2.26
C GLY A 13 4.35 20.12 3.10
N LEU A 14 5.26 19.27 3.61
CA LEU A 14 4.91 18.20 4.54
C LEU A 14 4.39 18.74 5.87
N VAL A 15 4.99 19.80 6.39
CA VAL A 15 4.51 20.50 7.59
C VAL A 15 3.15 21.15 7.34
N GLU A 16 2.94 21.76 6.17
CA GLU A 16 1.64 22.32 5.75
C GLU A 16 0.56 21.25 5.64
N LEU A 17 0.92 20.02 5.25
CA LEU A 17 0.04 18.85 5.27
C LEU A 17 -0.27 18.33 6.68
N GLY A 18 0.31 18.90 7.73
CA GLY A 18 0.13 18.47 9.11
C GLY A 18 1.03 17.31 9.54
N VAL A 19 2.16 17.08 8.86
CA VAL A 19 3.18 16.14 9.34
C VAL A 19 3.98 16.79 10.48
N GLU A 20 4.05 16.09 11.60
CA GLU A 20 4.67 16.49 12.84
C GLU A 20 5.80 15.52 13.24
N THR A 21 6.70 15.99 14.10
CA THR A 21 7.76 15.15 14.65
C THR A 21 7.16 14.04 15.52
N GLY A 22 7.58 12.80 15.28
CA GLY A 22 7.03 11.62 15.97
C GLY A 22 5.94 10.89 15.20
N ASP A 23 5.42 11.47 14.11
CA ASP A 23 4.38 10.83 13.32
C ASP A 23 4.83 9.49 12.71
N THR A 24 3.87 8.58 12.61
CA THR A 24 3.96 7.42 11.71
C THR A 24 3.21 7.74 10.43
N VAL A 25 3.88 7.67 9.28
CA VAL A 25 3.31 8.01 7.98
C VAL A 25 3.33 6.82 7.01
N LEU A 26 2.21 6.57 6.32
CA LEU A 26 2.14 5.66 5.17
C LEU A 26 2.15 6.49 3.89
N VAL A 27 3.19 6.34 3.07
CA VAL A 27 3.45 7.23 1.93
C VAL A 27 3.18 6.52 0.59
N HIS A 28 2.37 7.18 -0.24
CA HIS A 28 2.21 6.91 -1.66
C HIS A 28 2.72 8.13 -2.42
N SER A 29 3.51 7.94 -3.48
CA SER A 29 4.18 9.07 -4.13
C SER A 29 4.43 8.90 -5.62
N SER A 30 4.29 10.00 -6.35
CA SER A 30 4.69 10.11 -7.76
C SER A 30 5.77 11.19 -7.89
N LEU A 31 7.02 10.80 -8.13
CA LEU A 31 8.14 11.75 -8.21
C LEU A 31 7.93 12.78 -9.33
N SER A 32 7.39 12.34 -10.47
CA SER A 32 7.15 13.21 -11.64
C SER A 32 6.05 14.24 -11.39
N ALA A 33 5.10 13.98 -10.49
CA ALA A 33 4.02 14.92 -10.17
C ALA A 33 4.53 16.24 -9.57
N PHE A 34 5.68 16.22 -8.89
CA PHE A 34 6.30 17.43 -8.34
C PHE A 34 6.90 18.35 -9.42
N GLY A 35 7.05 17.87 -10.66
CA GLY A 35 7.87 18.52 -11.68
C GLY A 35 9.33 18.06 -11.57
N PHE A 36 10.27 18.99 -11.50
CA PHE A 36 11.69 18.66 -11.38
C PHE A 36 12.16 18.79 -9.93
N VAL A 37 12.40 17.66 -9.26
CA VAL A 37 12.95 17.64 -7.89
C VAL A 37 14.48 17.66 -7.96
N ALA A 38 15.10 18.67 -7.37
CA ALA A 38 16.55 18.74 -7.27
C ALA A 38 17.07 17.56 -6.43
N GLY A 39 17.83 16.65 -7.04
CA GLY A 39 18.29 15.41 -6.43
C GLY A 39 17.33 14.22 -6.53
N GLY A 40 16.14 14.38 -7.12
CA GLY A 40 15.21 13.27 -7.36
C GLY A 40 14.68 12.61 -6.08
N SER A 41 14.52 11.28 -6.11
CA SER A 41 13.88 10.50 -5.03
C SER A 41 14.53 10.65 -3.65
N ILE A 42 15.86 10.77 -3.58
CA ILE A 42 16.57 10.89 -2.31
C ILE A 42 16.19 12.17 -1.58
N THR A 43 15.91 13.25 -2.31
CA THR A 43 15.45 14.52 -1.74
C THR A 43 14.07 14.40 -1.11
N VAL A 44 13.17 13.61 -1.70
CA VAL A 44 11.85 13.32 -1.11
C VAL A 44 12.03 12.50 0.16
N CYS A 45 12.86 11.44 0.14
CA CYS A 45 13.12 10.62 1.33
C CYS A 45 13.72 11.44 2.48
N GLN A 46 14.69 12.32 2.19
CA GLN A 46 15.32 13.20 3.17
C GLN A 46 14.38 14.30 3.69
N ALA A 47 13.37 14.69 2.92
CA ALA A 47 12.34 15.62 3.37
C ALA A 47 11.35 14.92 4.31
N LEU A 48 10.91 13.72 3.97
CA LEU A 48 10.07 12.88 4.84
C LEU A 48 10.76 12.62 6.18
N ALA A 49 12.02 12.19 6.17
CA ALA A 49 12.79 11.94 7.39
C ALA A 49 12.98 13.19 8.25
N ALA A 50 13.10 14.36 7.62
CA ALA A 50 13.21 15.63 8.34
C ALA A 50 11.87 16.06 8.96
N ALA A 51 10.75 15.80 8.29
CA ALA A 51 9.42 16.18 8.77
C ALA A 51 8.99 15.31 9.98
N VAL A 52 9.13 13.99 9.88
CA VAL A 52 8.75 13.07 10.98
C VAL A 52 9.78 13.04 12.11
N GLY A 53 11.02 13.48 11.85
CA GLY A 53 12.10 13.52 12.83
C GLY A 53 12.55 12.14 13.33
N PRO A 54 13.44 12.09 14.35
CA PRO A 54 14.11 10.87 14.77
C PRO A 54 13.21 9.88 15.54
N THR A 55 12.08 10.36 16.07
CA THR A 55 11.09 9.54 16.79
C THR A 55 9.94 9.09 15.90
N GLY A 56 9.84 9.61 14.68
CA GLY A 56 8.81 9.23 13.72
C GLY A 56 9.11 7.94 12.98
N THR A 57 8.16 7.52 12.14
CA THR A 57 8.28 6.32 11.29
C THR A 57 7.71 6.60 9.92
N ILE A 58 8.44 6.21 8.87
CA ILE A 58 7.98 6.26 7.48
C ILE A 58 7.75 4.84 7.01
N ALA A 59 6.59 4.57 6.42
CA ALA A 59 6.26 3.31 5.76
C ALA A 59 5.86 3.54 4.29
N MET A 60 6.24 2.62 3.41
CA MET A 60 5.90 2.65 1.98
C MET A 60 5.57 1.24 1.48
N PRO A 61 4.63 1.07 0.53
CA PRO A 61 4.51 -0.18 -0.22
C PRO A 61 5.82 -0.50 -0.93
N GLY A 62 6.34 -1.72 -0.71
CA GLY A 62 7.49 -2.29 -1.41
C GLY A 62 7.05 -3.36 -2.40
N PHE A 63 5.94 -3.16 -3.10
CA PHE A 63 5.29 -4.25 -3.84
C PHE A 63 6.09 -4.73 -5.05
N THR A 64 5.87 -6.00 -5.38
CA THR A 64 6.61 -6.77 -6.37
C THR A 64 5.66 -7.57 -7.28
N PRO A 65 4.68 -6.91 -7.96
CA PRO A 65 3.73 -7.58 -8.86
C PRO A 65 4.40 -8.34 -10.02
N GLN A 66 5.67 -8.07 -10.33
CA GLN A 66 6.44 -8.83 -11.31
C GLN A 66 6.69 -10.30 -10.91
N LEU A 67 6.52 -10.65 -9.63
CA LEU A 67 6.66 -12.02 -9.12
C LEU A 67 5.32 -12.79 -9.12
N VAL A 68 4.37 -12.38 -9.95
CA VAL A 68 3.10 -13.10 -10.11
C VAL A 68 3.26 -14.33 -11.00
N HIS A 69 2.58 -15.42 -10.64
CA HIS A 69 2.63 -16.68 -11.39
C HIS A 69 2.30 -16.45 -12.89
N PRO A 70 3.08 -17.00 -13.84
CA PRO A 70 2.89 -16.77 -15.28
C PRO A 70 1.53 -17.19 -15.83
N ALA A 71 0.83 -18.13 -15.19
CA ALA A 71 -0.54 -18.49 -15.54
C ALA A 71 -1.56 -17.34 -15.39
N ALA A 72 -1.22 -16.29 -14.64
CA ALA A 72 -2.05 -15.09 -14.52
C ALA A 72 -1.69 -14.02 -15.56
N TRP A 73 -0.65 -14.23 -16.36
CA TRP A 73 -0.21 -13.25 -17.35
C TRP A 73 -1.14 -13.26 -18.57
N ARG A 74 -1.20 -12.13 -19.26
CA ARG A 74 -1.90 -12.07 -20.55
C ARG A 74 -1.18 -12.95 -21.58
N PRO A 75 -1.90 -13.61 -22.50
CA PRO A 75 -1.29 -14.49 -23.50
C PRO A 75 -0.16 -13.83 -24.31
N GLU A 76 -0.28 -12.52 -24.58
CA GLU A 76 0.72 -11.78 -25.35
C GLU A 76 2.07 -11.65 -24.61
N ARG A 77 2.07 -11.75 -23.27
CA ARG A 77 3.32 -11.75 -22.49
C ARG A 77 3.99 -13.12 -22.46
N LEU A 78 3.23 -14.19 -22.64
CA LEU A 78 3.77 -15.54 -22.70
C LEU A 78 4.42 -15.82 -24.05
N ASP A 79 3.89 -15.24 -25.14
CA ASP A 79 4.41 -15.43 -26.52
C ASP A 79 4.65 -16.91 -26.87
N GLY A 80 3.71 -17.77 -26.46
CA GLY A 80 3.78 -19.22 -26.67
C GLY A 80 4.70 -19.99 -25.70
N ALA A 81 5.41 -19.33 -24.80
CA ALA A 81 6.20 -19.99 -23.76
C ALA A 81 5.31 -20.69 -22.71
N ASP A 82 5.81 -21.81 -22.16
CA ASP A 82 5.11 -22.57 -21.13
C ASP A 82 5.18 -21.84 -19.77
N PRO A 83 4.03 -21.47 -19.17
CA PRO A 83 3.97 -20.89 -17.83
C PRO A 83 4.70 -21.71 -16.76
N LEU A 84 4.70 -23.04 -16.88
CA LEU A 84 5.33 -23.91 -15.89
C LEU A 84 6.86 -23.73 -15.89
N THR A 85 7.50 -23.75 -17.07
CA THR A 85 8.94 -23.51 -17.20
C THR A 85 9.33 -22.14 -16.64
N ILE A 86 8.60 -21.08 -17.02
CA ILE A 86 8.86 -19.72 -16.51
C ILE A 86 8.73 -19.68 -14.99
N SER A 87 7.70 -20.34 -14.43
CA SER A 87 7.45 -20.35 -12.99
C SER A 87 8.58 -21.05 -12.21
N GLN A 88 9.22 -22.07 -12.78
CA GLN A 88 10.31 -22.82 -12.13
C GLN A 88 11.64 -22.05 -12.14
N GLU A 89 11.87 -21.22 -13.16
CA GLU A 89 13.08 -20.41 -13.30
C GLU A 89 12.96 -19.01 -12.68
N MET A 90 11.75 -18.60 -12.29
CA MET A 90 11.52 -17.31 -11.66
C MET A 90 12.31 -17.19 -10.34
N PRO A 91 13.08 -16.12 -10.12
CA PRO A 91 13.75 -15.90 -8.84
C PRO A 91 12.75 -15.81 -7.69
N ALA A 92 13.07 -16.45 -6.57
CA ALA A 92 12.32 -16.26 -5.33
C ALA A 92 12.47 -14.81 -4.83
N PHE A 93 11.47 -14.35 -4.07
CA PHE A 93 11.56 -13.07 -3.40
C PHE A 93 12.70 -13.07 -2.38
N ASP A 94 13.54 -12.04 -2.45
CA ASP A 94 14.61 -11.75 -1.51
C ASP A 94 14.37 -10.35 -0.94
N VAL A 95 14.25 -10.28 0.38
CA VAL A 95 13.93 -9.05 1.11
C VAL A 95 14.94 -7.93 0.78
N ALA A 96 16.22 -8.28 0.64
CA ALA A 96 17.31 -7.34 0.39
C ALA A 96 17.54 -7.09 -1.10
N ALA A 97 17.42 -8.11 -1.95
CA ALA A 97 17.83 -8.03 -3.35
C ALA A 97 16.69 -7.71 -4.32
N THR A 98 15.45 -8.15 -4.06
CA THR A 98 14.35 -7.92 -5.01
C THR A 98 13.99 -6.43 -5.07
N PRO A 99 14.06 -5.77 -6.24
CA PRO A 99 13.72 -4.36 -6.36
C PRO A 99 12.21 -4.13 -6.17
N VAL A 100 11.83 -2.96 -5.64
CA VAL A 100 10.45 -2.49 -5.70
C VAL A 100 10.06 -2.32 -7.16
N ALA A 101 8.85 -2.71 -7.53
CA ALA A 101 8.39 -2.56 -8.91
C ALA A 101 8.37 -1.10 -9.35
N ALA A 102 8.74 -0.85 -10.61
CA ALA A 102 8.71 0.49 -11.20
C ALA A 102 7.31 1.14 -11.15
N THR A 103 6.25 0.33 -11.17
CA THR A 103 4.85 0.79 -11.04
C THR A 103 4.51 1.36 -9.67
N ILE A 104 5.27 1.00 -8.63
CA ILE A 104 5.10 1.52 -7.26
C ILE A 104 5.85 2.84 -7.09
N GLY A 105 6.97 3.01 -7.80
CA GLY A 105 7.62 4.29 -8.01
C GLY A 105 9.07 4.34 -7.54
N ALA A 106 9.77 5.39 -8.00
CA ALA A 106 11.19 5.60 -7.75
C ALA A 106 11.51 6.03 -6.30
N VAL A 107 10.52 6.53 -5.55
CA VAL A 107 10.73 6.96 -4.15
C VAL A 107 10.78 5.74 -3.21
N PRO A 108 9.83 4.79 -3.23
CA PRO A 108 9.95 3.54 -2.48
C PRO A 108 11.21 2.73 -2.80
N GLU A 109 11.62 2.66 -4.06
CA GLU A 109 12.86 1.97 -4.44
C GLU A 109 14.11 2.66 -3.86
N CYS A 110 14.16 3.99 -3.90
CA CYS A 110 15.23 4.74 -3.24
C CYS A 110 15.22 4.54 -1.72
N PHE A 111 14.03 4.56 -1.12
CA PHE A 111 13.81 4.39 0.33
C PHE A 111 14.28 3.00 0.82
N ARG A 112 14.05 1.95 0.03
CA ARG A 112 14.51 0.57 0.31
C ARG A 112 16.01 0.48 0.54
N GLY A 113 16.80 1.27 -0.18
CA GLY A 113 18.27 1.27 -0.09
C GLY A 113 18.84 2.14 1.02
N LEU A 114 18.02 2.86 1.79
CA LEU A 114 18.53 3.76 2.83
C LEU A 114 18.96 2.97 4.09
N PRO A 115 20.01 3.42 4.79
CA PRO A 115 20.40 2.83 6.07
C PRO A 115 19.24 2.85 7.09
N GLY A 116 19.04 1.72 7.76
CA GLY A 116 17.96 1.56 8.75
C GLY A 116 16.58 1.26 8.16
N THR A 117 16.43 1.23 6.84
CA THR A 117 15.18 0.76 6.22
C THR A 117 15.11 -0.75 6.30
N VAL A 118 14.01 -1.25 6.86
CA VAL A 118 13.67 -2.69 6.92
C VAL A 118 12.46 -2.97 6.03
N ARG A 119 12.27 -4.25 5.68
CA ARG A 119 11.22 -4.68 4.76
C ARG A 119 10.58 -5.97 5.25
N SER A 120 9.26 -6.06 5.14
CA SER A 120 8.53 -7.29 5.46
C SER A 120 8.74 -8.36 4.39
N ASP A 121 8.52 -9.63 4.71
CA ASP A 121 8.89 -10.77 3.89
C ASP A 121 7.86 -11.24 2.86
N HIS A 122 6.72 -10.56 2.71
CA HIS A 122 5.70 -11.00 1.75
C HIS A 122 6.12 -10.83 0.27
N PRO A 123 6.11 -11.89 -0.55
CA PRO A 123 6.64 -11.86 -1.93
C PRO A 123 5.96 -10.94 -2.94
N HIS A 124 4.70 -10.58 -2.73
CA HIS A 124 3.95 -9.65 -3.59
C HIS A 124 3.72 -8.26 -2.98
N THR A 125 3.32 -8.19 -1.72
CA THR A 125 2.86 -6.96 -1.06
C THR A 125 3.71 -6.53 0.13
N SER A 126 5.03 -6.79 0.10
CA SER A 126 5.90 -6.33 1.19
C SER A 126 5.80 -4.81 1.46
N PHE A 127 6.06 -4.39 2.70
CA PHE A 127 6.17 -3.00 3.12
C PHE A 127 7.60 -2.68 3.53
N LEU A 128 8.03 -1.46 3.23
CA LEU A 128 9.27 -0.86 3.70
C LEU A 128 8.95 0.03 4.90
N ALA A 129 9.83 0.06 5.90
CA ALA A 129 9.73 1.05 6.98
C ALA A 129 11.10 1.51 7.48
N ASN A 130 11.16 2.75 7.98
CA ASN A 130 12.35 3.34 8.61
C ASN A 130 11.88 4.26 9.74
N GLY A 131 12.53 4.19 10.91
CA GLY A 131 12.16 4.96 12.10
C GLY A 131 11.76 4.08 13.30
N ALA A 132 11.13 4.70 14.30
CA ALA A 132 10.93 4.11 15.63
C ALA A 132 10.13 2.80 15.63
N LEU A 133 9.10 2.69 14.77
CA LEU A 133 8.22 1.52 14.65
C LEU A 133 8.55 0.64 13.45
N ALA A 134 9.70 0.83 12.80
CA ALA A 134 9.98 0.16 11.53
C ALA A 134 9.97 -1.37 11.66
N ALA A 135 10.64 -1.91 12.68
CA ALA A 135 10.69 -3.35 12.95
C ALA A 135 9.31 -3.92 13.28
N ASP A 136 8.48 -3.17 14.01
CA ASP A 136 7.11 -3.58 14.31
C ASP A 136 6.28 -3.62 13.05
N VAL A 137 6.20 -2.51 12.30
CA VAL A 137 5.44 -2.40 11.04
C VAL A 137 5.79 -3.53 10.08
N THR A 138 7.09 -3.80 9.88
CA THR A 138 7.58 -4.83 8.95
C THR A 138 7.80 -6.20 9.59
N GLY A 139 7.31 -6.41 10.81
CA GLY A 139 7.31 -7.73 11.45
C GLY A 139 6.48 -8.74 10.66
N HIS A 140 6.04 -9.82 11.32
CA HIS A 140 5.34 -10.93 10.66
C HIS A 140 4.31 -10.46 9.61
N HIS A 141 4.46 -10.92 8.37
CA HIS A 141 3.56 -10.60 7.27
C HIS A 141 2.93 -11.90 6.77
N PRO A 142 1.61 -12.09 6.94
CA PRO A 142 0.98 -13.37 6.60
C PRO A 142 0.95 -13.57 5.08
N VAL A 143 1.20 -14.80 4.65
CA VAL A 143 1.12 -15.20 3.23
C VAL A 143 -0.33 -15.16 2.72
N SER A 144 -1.29 -15.59 3.56
CA SER A 144 -2.72 -15.50 3.28
C SER A 144 -3.28 -14.17 3.78
N TYR A 145 -4.27 -13.63 3.07
CA TYR A 145 -4.92 -12.37 3.45
C TYR A 145 -3.93 -11.22 3.67
N ARG A 146 -3.05 -11.03 2.68
CA ARG A 146 -1.79 -10.28 2.81
C ARG A 146 -1.94 -8.79 3.12
N LEU A 147 -3.09 -8.19 2.82
CA LEU A 147 -3.39 -6.77 3.11
C LEU A 147 -4.42 -6.60 4.22
N SER A 148 -4.66 -7.65 5.02
CA SER A 148 -5.55 -7.58 6.19
C SER A 148 -4.91 -6.91 7.40
N GLY A 149 -5.71 -6.76 8.47
CA GLY A 149 -5.26 -6.27 9.78
C GLY A 149 -4.21 -7.14 10.49
N ALA A 150 -3.90 -8.35 9.98
CA ALA A 150 -2.84 -9.20 10.54
C ALA A 150 -1.42 -8.76 10.16
N GLY A 151 -1.28 -7.89 9.14
CA GLY A 151 0.00 -7.48 8.57
C GLY A 151 0.38 -6.03 8.84
N PRO A 152 1.30 -5.46 8.04
CA PRO A 152 1.78 -4.09 8.19
C PRO A 152 0.68 -3.02 8.24
N LEU A 153 -0.39 -3.17 7.44
CA LEU A 153 -1.51 -2.22 7.47
C LEU A 153 -2.24 -2.20 8.82
N GLY A 154 -2.42 -3.36 9.47
CA GLY A 154 -2.99 -3.42 10.82
C GLY A 154 -2.13 -2.74 11.87
N ARG A 155 -0.80 -2.82 11.73
CA ARG A 155 0.13 -2.13 12.63
C ARG A 155 0.14 -0.62 12.41
N LEU A 156 0.02 -0.17 11.16
CA LEU A 156 -0.15 1.24 10.81
C LEU A 156 -1.49 1.77 11.32
N TRP A 157 -2.54 0.97 11.27
CA TRP A 157 -3.83 1.27 11.90
C TRP A 157 -3.69 1.43 13.42
N ASP A 158 -3.01 0.50 14.08
CA ASP A 158 -2.77 0.55 15.53
C ASP A 158 -1.91 1.75 15.94
N ALA A 159 -0.94 2.13 15.11
CA ALA A 159 -0.13 3.33 15.31
C ALA A 159 -0.87 4.66 15.01
N GLY A 160 -2.08 4.61 14.46
CA GLY A 160 -2.81 5.82 14.07
C GLY A 160 -2.14 6.57 12.92
N ALA A 161 -1.55 5.84 11.97
CA ALA A 161 -0.72 6.43 10.92
C ALA A 161 -1.45 7.50 10.09
N LYS A 162 -0.72 8.55 9.71
CA LYS A 162 -1.15 9.53 8.70
C LYS A 162 -0.83 8.97 7.30
N ILE A 163 -1.80 8.91 6.41
CA ILE A 163 -1.61 8.54 5.01
C ILE A 163 -1.21 9.79 4.24
N LEU A 164 -0.12 9.73 3.48
CA LEU A 164 0.36 10.80 2.61
C LEU A 164 0.21 10.37 1.15
N MET A 165 -0.66 11.07 0.41
CA MET A 165 -0.84 10.91 -1.04
C MET A 165 -0.06 12.02 -1.73
N LEU A 166 1.19 11.76 -2.10
CA LEU A 166 2.13 12.76 -2.62
C LEU A 166 2.15 12.77 -4.14
N GLY A 167 1.21 13.53 -4.74
CA GLY A 167 1.06 13.60 -6.19
C GLY A 167 0.46 12.33 -6.82
N THR A 168 -0.24 11.52 -6.03
CA THR A 168 -0.98 10.34 -6.47
C THR A 168 -2.48 10.51 -6.24
N SER A 169 -3.29 9.68 -6.90
CA SER A 169 -4.74 9.59 -6.66
C SER A 169 -5.06 8.50 -5.61
N TRP A 170 -6.32 8.46 -5.17
CA TRP A 170 -6.82 7.50 -4.18
C TRP A 170 -6.75 6.05 -4.64
N ASN A 171 -6.74 5.79 -5.95
CA ASN A 171 -6.48 4.47 -6.52
C ASN A 171 -5.19 3.82 -5.98
N SER A 172 -4.17 4.62 -5.66
CA SER A 172 -2.92 4.11 -5.07
C SER A 172 -2.96 3.89 -3.55
N CYS A 173 -4.06 4.24 -2.86
CA CYS A 173 -4.15 4.25 -1.41
C CYS A 173 -4.34 2.83 -0.85
N THR A 174 -3.22 2.17 -0.55
CA THR A 174 -3.20 0.78 -0.10
C THR A 174 -3.97 0.56 1.22
N ALA A 175 -4.12 1.59 2.05
CA ALA A 175 -4.91 1.49 3.28
C ALA A 175 -6.38 1.14 3.03
N LEU A 176 -6.96 1.50 1.87
CA LEU A 176 -8.35 1.18 1.53
C LEU A 176 -8.60 -0.33 1.43
N HIS A 177 -7.57 -1.14 1.17
CA HIS A 177 -7.70 -2.58 1.23
C HIS A 177 -8.13 -3.06 2.63
N LEU A 178 -7.73 -2.39 3.73
CA LEU A 178 -8.21 -2.77 5.07
C LEU A 178 -9.74 -2.82 5.15
N ALA A 179 -10.41 -1.84 4.52
CA ALA A 179 -11.87 -1.80 4.46
C ALA A 179 -12.45 -2.95 3.62
N GLU A 180 -11.76 -3.39 2.57
CA GLU A 180 -12.19 -4.56 1.79
C GLU A 180 -12.17 -5.85 2.62
N TYR A 181 -11.15 -6.04 3.46
CA TYR A 181 -11.06 -7.19 4.35
C TYR A 181 -12.12 -7.13 5.47
N SER A 182 -12.43 -5.95 6.01
CA SER A 182 -13.37 -5.80 7.13
C SER A 182 -14.85 -5.70 6.72
N THR A 183 -15.15 -5.42 5.44
CA THR A 183 -16.52 -5.16 4.98
C THR A 183 -17.08 -6.25 4.07
N ALA A 184 -18.21 -6.84 4.44
CA ALA A 184 -18.95 -7.77 3.59
C ALA A 184 -19.83 -7.03 2.57
N TYR A 185 -19.23 -6.56 1.47
CA TYR A 185 -19.95 -5.91 0.36
C TYR A 185 -20.49 -6.94 -0.67
N PRO A 186 -21.55 -6.61 -1.43
CA PRO A 186 -22.08 -7.47 -2.48
C PRO A 186 -21.03 -7.93 -3.50
N GLY A 187 -20.92 -9.24 -3.71
CA GLY A 187 -19.97 -9.84 -4.64
C GLY A 187 -18.54 -9.96 -4.11
N ARG A 188 -18.30 -9.69 -2.83
CA ARG A 188 -17.01 -9.97 -2.19
C ARG A 188 -16.69 -11.46 -2.30
N SER A 189 -15.54 -11.77 -2.87
CA SER A 189 -15.12 -13.15 -3.14
C SER A 189 -13.73 -13.42 -2.60
N ARG A 190 -13.48 -14.68 -2.22
CA ARG A 190 -12.15 -15.18 -1.85
C ARG A 190 -11.80 -16.41 -2.67
N GLY A 191 -10.53 -16.71 -2.76
CA GLY A 191 -10.06 -17.91 -3.44
C GLY A 191 -8.63 -18.23 -3.04
N ARG A 192 -7.97 -19.04 -3.84
CA ARG A 192 -6.57 -19.36 -3.67
C ARG A 192 -5.73 -18.79 -4.80
N TRP A 193 -4.59 -18.23 -4.41
CA TRP A 193 -3.65 -17.58 -5.30
C TRP A 193 -2.23 -18.14 -5.12
N PRO A 194 -1.49 -18.41 -6.21
CA PRO A 194 -0.11 -18.90 -6.12
C PRO A 194 0.85 -17.79 -5.67
N VAL A 195 1.58 -18.05 -4.58
CA VAL A 195 2.60 -17.17 -4.00
C VAL A 195 3.99 -17.84 -4.14
N PRO A 196 5.01 -17.11 -4.65
CA PRO A 196 6.36 -17.65 -4.79
C PRO A 196 7.10 -17.59 -3.46
N LEU A 197 7.30 -18.74 -2.83
CA LEU A 197 8.06 -18.89 -1.60
C LEU A 197 9.45 -19.48 -1.87
N PRO A 198 10.44 -19.22 -1.01
CA PRO A 198 11.71 -19.93 -1.07
C PRO A 198 11.52 -21.44 -0.91
N GLY A 199 12.15 -22.23 -1.77
CA GLY A 199 12.14 -23.68 -1.75
C GLY A 199 13.54 -24.30 -1.90
N PRO A 200 13.69 -25.62 -1.69
CA PRO A 200 14.99 -26.30 -1.68
C PRO A 200 15.81 -26.18 -2.98
N ALA A 201 15.15 -25.96 -4.11
CA ALA A 201 15.75 -25.90 -5.44
C ALA A 201 15.46 -24.57 -6.18
N GLY A 202 15.11 -23.50 -5.45
CA GLY A 202 14.72 -22.22 -6.03
C GLY A 202 13.37 -21.74 -5.50
N VAL A 203 12.42 -21.45 -6.37
CA VAL A 203 11.07 -21.01 -5.99
C VAL A 203 10.12 -22.21 -5.85
N SER A 204 9.27 -22.17 -4.83
CA SER A 204 8.12 -23.06 -4.66
C SER A 204 6.85 -22.23 -4.69
N TRP A 205 5.87 -22.63 -5.49
CA TRP A 205 4.60 -21.93 -5.59
C TRP A 205 3.58 -22.54 -4.65
N ALA A 206 3.24 -21.82 -3.58
CA ALA A 206 2.23 -22.23 -2.63
C ALA A 206 0.91 -21.53 -2.93
N ALA A 207 -0.19 -22.28 -2.96
CA ALA A 207 -1.53 -21.69 -3.08
C ALA A 207 -2.01 -21.19 -1.71
N ALA A 208 -2.12 -19.88 -1.55
CA ALA A 208 -2.55 -19.21 -0.33
C ALA A 208 -3.99 -18.70 -0.42
N ASP A 209 -4.72 -18.71 0.68
CA ASP A 209 -6.08 -18.16 0.74
C ASP A 209 -6.04 -16.64 0.71
N GLU A 210 -6.93 -16.03 -0.06
CA GLU A 210 -6.85 -14.60 -0.29
C GLU A 210 -8.19 -13.99 -0.71
N LEU A 211 -8.37 -12.70 -0.38
CA LEU A 211 -9.46 -11.87 -0.84
C LEU A 211 -9.18 -11.37 -2.27
N LEU A 212 -10.18 -11.45 -3.16
CA LEU A 212 -10.12 -10.80 -4.46
C LEU A 212 -10.34 -9.29 -4.28
N VAL A 213 -9.26 -8.59 -3.94
CA VAL A 213 -9.23 -7.13 -3.80
C VAL A 213 -9.45 -6.42 -5.13
N TRP A 214 -10.06 -5.24 -5.08
CA TRP A 214 -10.36 -4.43 -6.26
C TRP A 214 -10.26 -2.93 -5.96
N GLU A 215 -9.40 -2.25 -6.70
CA GLU A 215 -9.06 -0.83 -6.55
C GLU A 215 -9.81 0.10 -7.52
N GLY A 216 -10.63 -0.47 -8.43
CA GLY A 216 -11.21 0.27 -9.56
C GLY A 216 -12.19 1.40 -9.19
N ASP A 217 -12.70 1.42 -7.95
CA ASP A 217 -13.57 2.45 -7.41
C ASP A 217 -12.92 3.27 -6.28
N PHE A 218 -11.63 3.07 -5.98
CA PHE A 218 -10.93 3.78 -4.91
C PHE A 218 -10.88 5.30 -5.14
N ASP A 219 -10.76 5.76 -6.40
CA ASP A 219 -10.88 7.19 -6.72
C ASP A 219 -12.27 7.74 -6.39
N ALA A 220 -13.35 7.02 -6.74
CA ALA A 220 -14.71 7.44 -6.43
C ALA A 220 -14.99 7.44 -4.92
N LEU A 221 -14.45 6.46 -4.19
CA LEU A 221 -14.51 6.36 -2.74
C LEU A 221 -13.78 7.54 -2.08
N GLY A 222 -12.54 7.81 -2.49
CA GLY A 222 -11.76 8.93 -1.95
C GLY A 222 -12.38 10.29 -2.25
N ASP A 223 -12.93 10.49 -3.46
CA ASP A 223 -13.67 11.71 -3.81
C ASP A 223 -14.95 11.85 -2.95
N ALA A 224 -15.63 10.75 -2.63
CA ALA A 224 -16.77 10.76 -1.72
C ALA A 224 -16.35 11.11 -0.30
N PHE A 225 -15.20 10.61 0.16
CA PHE A 225 -14.63 10.96 1.46
C PHE A 225 -14.33 12.45 1.55
N GLU A 226 -13.61 13.02 0.57
CA GLU A 226 -13.30 14.46 0.55
C GLU A 226 -14.56 15.34 0.56
N ARG A 227 -15.62 14.94 -0.16
CA ARG A 227 -16.90 15.68 -0.14
C ARG A 227 -17.64 15.57 1.19
N ALA A 228 -17.62 14.39 1.80
CA ALA A 228 -18.38 14.12 3.02
C ALA A 228 -17.68 14.64 4.28
N ARG A 229 -16.34 14.60 4.30
CA ARG A 229 -15.47 14.90 5.44
C ARG A 229 -14.32 15.83 5.04
N PRO A 230 -14.59 17.02 4.48
CA PRO A 230 -13.53 17.93 4.00
C PRO A 230 -12.59 18.38 5.13
N GLU A 231 -13.04 18.37 6.38
CA GLU A 231 -12.23 18.69 7.56
C GLU A 231 -11.21 17.61 7.93
N ALA A 232 -11.38 16.38 7.42
CA ALA A 232 -10.50 15.24 7.71
C ALA A 232 -9.38 15.06 6.66
N VAL A 233 -9.31 15.96 5.67
CA VAL A 233 -8.28 15.94 4.62
C VAL A 233 -7.54 17.26 4.59
N THR A 234 -6.23 17.20 4.84
CA THR A 234 -5.34 18.35 4.61
C THR A 234 -4.77 18.27 3.20
N VAL A 235 -4.84 19.37 2.46
CA VAL A 235 -4.33 19.45 1.08
C VAL A 235 -3.31 20.57 0.98
N ALA A 236 -2.17 20.29 0.36
CA ALA A 236 -1.14 21.27 0.06
C ALA A 236 -0.59 21.06 -1.35
N THR A 237 0.00 22.11 -1.93
CA THR A 237 0.68 22.02 -3.22
C THR A 237 2.19 22.11 -3.03
N VAL A 238 2.93 21.11 -3.52
CA VAL A 238 4.39 21.09 -3.45
C VAL A 238 4.97 20.95 -4.86
N GLY A 239 5.62 22.00 -5.34
CA GLY A 239 5.97 22.08 -6.76
C GLY A 239 4.71 22.10 -7.61
N ALA A 240 4.56 21.12 -8.50
CA ALA A 240 3.34 20.90 -9.28
C ALA A 240 2.41 19.82 -8.70
N ALA A 241 2.80 19.14 -7.61
CA ALA A 241 2.03 18.05 -7.04
C ALA A 241 0.96 18.57 -6.09
N THR A 242 -0.28 18.12 -6.29
CA THR A 242 -1.31 18.15 -5.24
C THR A 242 -1.05 17.00 -4.28
N CYS A 243 -0.85 17.34 -3.01
CA CYS A 243 -0.58 16.39 -1.95
C CYS A 243 -1.73 16.37 -0.95
N ARG A 244 -2.00 15.21 -0.36
CA ARG A 244 -3.05 15.04 0.65
C ARG A 244 -2.53 14.31 1.87
N GLN A 245 -3.07 14.64 3.03
CA GLN A 245 -2.92 13.90 4.27
C GLN A 245 -4.30 13.55 4.84
N VAL A 246 -4.46 12.30 5.28
CA VAL A 246 -5.65 11.82 6.00
C VAL A 246 -5.24 10.83 7.09
N GLY A 247 -6.00 10.73 8.18
CA GLY A 247 -5.80 9.69 9.20
C GLY A 247 -6.24 8.32 8.69
N ILE A 248 -5.41 7.27 8.87
CA ILE A 248 -5.74 5.91 8.39
C ILE A 248 -7.07 5.40 8.93
N ARG A 249 -7.39 5.70 10.20
CA ARG A 249 -8.60 5.22 10.86
C ARG A 249 -9.86 5.86 10.30
N GLU A 250 -9.81 7.17 10.07
CA GLU A 250 -10.95 7.93 9.56
C GLU A 250 -11.28 7.51 8.12
N LEU A 251 -10.26 7.42 7.26
CA LEU A 251 -10.44 7.00 5.88
C LEU A 251 -11.00 5.58 5.80
N VAL A 252 -10.41 4.63 6.51
CA VAL A 252 -10.81 3.22 6.44
C VAL A 252 -12.22 3.01 7.02
N ARG A 253 -12.58 3.67 8.13
CA ARG A 253 -13.96 3.60 8.66
C ARG A 253 -14.99 4.16 7.70
N PHE A 254 -14.67 5.26 7.02
CA PHE A 254 -15.54 5.79 5.97
C PHE A 254 -15.65 4.81 4.80
N ALA A 255 -14.52 4.25 4.37
CA ALA A 255 -14.45 3.27 3.29
C ALA A 255 -15.31 2.03 3.61
N GLU A 256 -15.32 1.53 4.84
CA GLU A 256 -16.16 0.39 5.24
C GLU A 256 -17.65 0.66 4.95
N GLY A 257 -18.17 1.82 5.38
CA GLY A 257 -19.55 2.21 5.11
C GLY A 257 -19.81 2.42 3.61
N TRP A 258 -18.90 3.10 2.92
CA TRP A 258 -19.04 3.39 1.50
C TRP A 258 -19.08 2.11 0.66
N LEU A 259 -18.18 1.15 0.93
CA LEU A 259 -18.10 -0.13 0.23
C LEU A 259 -19.37 -0.96 0.44
N ALA A 260 -19.91 -1.01 1.65
CA ALA A 260 -21.13 -1.74 1.95
C ALA A 260 -22.34 -1.20 1.16
N GLU A 261 -22.38 0.12 0.92
CA GLU A 261 -23.50 0.78 0.24
C GLU A 261 -23.35 0.83 -1.29
N HIS A 262 -22.13 1.04 -1.81
CA HIS A 262 -21.92 1.41 -3.21
C HIS A 262 -21.26 0.33 -4.06
N ARG A 263 -20.54 -0.62 -3.45
CA ARG A 263 -19.79 -1.62 -4.22
C ARG A 263 -20.65 -2.85 -4.50
N ASP A 264 -20.71 -3.25 -5.77
CA ASP A 264 -21.33 -4.50 -6.19
C ASP A 264 -20.48 -5.21 -7.25
N LEU A 265 -19.89 -6.34 -6.87
CA LEU A 265 -19.02 -7.16 -7.73
C LEU A 265 -19.66 -8.47 -8.17
N ARG A 266 -20.97 -8.68 -7.98
CA ARG A 266 -21.64 -9.96 -8.33
C ARG A 266 -21.57 -10.34 -9.82
N GLY A 267 -21.30 -9.36 -10.69
CA GLY A 267 -21.06 -9.58 -12.13
C GLY A 267 -19.59 -9.64 -12.54
N GLY A 268 -18.65 -9.50 -11.60
CA GLY A 268 -17.22 -9.48 -11.86
C GLY A 268 -16.68 -10.86 -12.23
N LEU A 269 -15.77 -10.90 -13.22
CA LEU A 269 -14.98 -12.11 -13.48
C LEU A 269 -13.71 -12.07 -12.64
N ALA A 270 -13.41 -13.20 -12.02
CA ALA A 270 -12.16 -13.35 -11.31
C ALA A 270 -10.96 -13.24 -12.27
N PRO A 271 -9.84 -12.65 -11.82
CA PRO A 271 -8.63 -12.59 -12.61
C PRO A 271 -8.10 -14.01 -12.94
N PRO A 272 -7.38 -14.18 -14.07
CA PRO A 272 -6.69 -15.43 -14.37
C PRO A 272 -5.73 -15.84 -13.24
N GLY A 273 -5.59 -17.16 -13.01
CA GLY A 273 -4.69 -17.72 -12.00
C GLY A 273 -5.31 -17.95 -10.61
N TRP A 274 -6.52 -17.45 -10.36
CA TRP A 274 -7.29 -17.76 -9.15
C TRP A 274 -7.99 -19.11 -9.26
N VAL A 275 -7.99 -19.86 -8.17
CA VAL A 275 -8.68 -21.16 -8.08
C VAL A 275 -9.55 -21.23 -6.82
N ASN A 276 -10.52 -22.15 -6.79
CA ASN A 276 -11.42 -22.38 -5.65
C ASN A 276 -12.14 -21.10 -5.18
N ILE A 277 -12.61 -20.31 -6.13
CA ILE A 277 -13.24 -19.03 -5.85
C ILE A 277 -14.63 -19.28 -5.26
N CYS A 278 -14.89 -18.63 -4.13
CA CYS A 278 -16.16 -18.71 -3.43
C CYS A 278 -16.56 -17.33 -2.91
N ASP A 279 -17.86 -17.19 -2.67
CA ASP A 279 -18.43 -16.00 -2.05
C ASP A 279 -17.87 -15.83 -0.63
N ALA A 280 -17.62 -14.58 -0.24
CA ALA A 280 -17.06 -14.19 1.05
C ALA A 280 -17.99 -13.23 1.79
N ALA A 281 -19.28 -13.56 1.85
CA ALA A 281 -20.27 -12.82 2.62
C ALA A 281 -19.99 -12.82 4.14
N ASP A 282 -19.35 -13.87 4.65
CA ASP A 282 -19.01 -14.00 6.08
C ASP A 282 -17.70 -13.29 6.44
N ALA A 283 -17.44 -13.16 7.75
CA ALA A 283 -16.15 -12.68 8.25
C ALA A 283 -14.99 -13.54 7.73
N LEU A 284 -13.91 -12.88 7.29
CA LEU A 284 -12.68 -13.54 6.87
C LEU A 284 -11.94 -14.10 8.10
N PRO A 285 -11.12 -15.17 7.95
CA PRO A 285 -10.36 -15.76 9.06
C PRO A 285 -9.11 -14.94 9.39
N VAL A 286 -9.30 -13.63 9.62
CA VAL A 286 -8.26 -12.67 10.01
C VAL A 286 -8.73 -11.91 11.24
N PRO A 287 -7.80 -11.40 12.08
CA PRO A 287 -8.17 -10.55 13.19
C PRO A 287 -8.94 -9.31 12.71
N ALA A 288 -10.01 -8.96 13.44
CA ALA A 288 -10.67 -7.68 13.25
C ALA A 288 -9.70 -6.53 13.56
N LEU A 289 -9.92 -5.38 12.92
CA LEU A 289 -9.21 -4.16 13.27
C LEU A 289 -9.52 -3.82 14.73
N ARG A 290 -8.48 -3.52 15.51
CA ARG A 290 -8.66 -3.16 16.93
C ARG A 290 -9.47 -1.87 17.02
N GLU A 291 -10.46 -1.88 17.90
CA GLU A 291 -11.17 -0.67 18.26
C GLU A 291 -10.23 0.24 19.05
N HIS A 292 -10.08 1.46 18.55
CA HIS A 292 -9.47 2.55 19.29
C HIS A 292 -10.60 3.53 19.62
N PRO A 293 -10.68 4.04 20.86
CA PRO A 293 -11.60 5.11 21.18
C PRO A 293 -11.36 6.26 20.19
N ALA A 294 -12.44 6.90 19.74
CA ALA A 294 -12.28 8.14 18.98
C ALA A 294 -11.39 9.06 19.82
N THR A 295 -10.31 9.58 19.24
CA THR A 295 -9.58 10.68 19.85
C THR A 295 -10.60 11.80 20.00
N GLU A 296 -11.15 11.96 21.19
CA GLU A 296 -11.92 13.13 21.57
C GLU A 296 -11.05 14.32 21.19
N GLY A 297 -11.55 15.18 20.29
CA GLY A 297 -10.88 16.43 19.99
C GLY A 297 -10.62 17.14 21.32
N GLU A 298 -9.35 17.37 21.63
CA GLU A 298 -9.02 18.23 22.75
C GLU A 298 -9.66 19.61 22.51
N PRO A 299 -10.23 20.23 23.57
CA PRO A 299 -11.11 21.39 23.49
C PRO A 299 -10.45 22.68 22.99
#